data_AF-A0A2K9HRR6-F1
#
_entry.id   AF-A0A2K9HRR6-F1
#
_cell.length_a   1.000
_cell.length_b   1.000
_cell.length_c   1.000
_cell.angle_alpha   90.00
_cell.angle_beta   90.00
_cell.angle_gamma   90.00
#
_symmetry.space_group_name_H-M   'P 1'
#
loop_
_entity.id
_entity.type
_entity.pdbx_description
1 polymer ?
#
loop_
_entity_poly.entity_id
_entity_poly.type
_entity_poly.pdbx_seq_one_letter_code
_entity_poly.pdbx_strand_id
1 'polypeptide(L)'
;MQVYNGKNGSKFGSFFKLKFQNHIIDIIRRENAIKRKANHCPESYDNLASNGKLNDRIVDDSEDAVDISNQFEKIMAKMSCLELIAFQFLLGKITKEDACESAKCDMKQILRAVRRCKNKLKNNNKP
;
A
#
# COMPACT_ATOMS: atom_id res chain seq x y z
N MET A 1 -28.79 -32.88 -12.19
CA MET A 1 -28.18 -34.01 -11.46
C MET A 1 -28.75 -35.29 -12.06
N GLN A 2 -27.91 -36.18 -12.59
CA GLN A 2 -28.38 -37.39 -13.25
C GLN A 2 -28.59 -38.47 -12.18
N VAL A 3 -29.82 -38.97 -12.04
CA VAL A 3 -30.22 -39.99 -11.06
C VAL A 3 -29.94 -41.38 -11.64
N TYR A 4 -29.60 -42.34 -10.78
CA TYR A 4 -29.35 -43.72 -11.21
C TYR A 4 -30.56 -44.30 -11.97
N ASN A 5 -30.31 -44.97 -13.10
CA ASN A 5 -31.33 -45.71 -13.85
C ASN A 5 -30.84 -47.14 -14.12
N GLY A 6 -31.47 -48.11 -13.47
CA GLY A 6 -31.14 -49.54 -13.58
C GLY A 6 -31.50 -50.19 -14.92
N LYS A 7 -32.27 -49.52 -15.79
CA LYS A 7 -32.62 -50.03 -17.13
C LYS A 7 -31.45 -49.99 -18.13
N ASN A 8 -30.39 -49.23 -17.83
CA ASN A 8 -29.30 -48.94 -18.76
C ASN A 8 -28.08 -49.86 -18.61
N GLY A 9 -28.23 -51.05 -18.02
CA GLY A 9 -27.17 -52.07 -17.93
C GLY A 9 -26.01 -51.76 -16.96
N SER A 10 -26.01 -50.60 -16.28
CA SER A 10 -24.98 -50.25 -15.30
C SER A 10 -25.35 -50.72 -13.89
N LYS A 11 -24.43 -51.44 -13.23
CA LYS A 11 -24.59 -51.82 -11.81
C LYS A 11 -24.52 -50.56 -10.94
N PHE A 12 -25.45 -50.42 -10.00
CA PHE A 12 -25.54 -49.28 -9.08
C PHE A 12 -24.19 -48.93 -8.43
N GLY A 13 -23.43 -49.93 -7.98
CA GLY A 13 -22.12 -49.72 -7.35
C GLY A 13 -21.12 -48.98 -8.24
N SER A 14 -21.05 -49.33 -9.53
CA SER A 14 -20.16 -48.65 -10.49
C SER A 14 -20.61 -47.21 -10.74
N PHE A 15 -21.91 -46.97 -10.84
CA PHE A 15 -22.48 -45.63 -11.00
C PHE A 15 -22.22 -44.75 -9.77
N PHE A 16 -22.49 -45.27 -8.56
CA PHE A 16 -22.26 -44.57 -7.31
C PHE A 16 -20.78 -44.21 -7.14
N LYS A 17 -19.88 -45.17 -7.37
CA LYS A 17 -18.42 -44.95 -7.28
C LYS A 17 -17.97 -43.81 -8.19
N LEU A 18 -18.42 -43.81 -9.44
CA LEU A 18 -18.09 -42.74 -10.40
C LEU A 18 -18.63 -41.38 -9.94
N LYS A 19 -19.89 -41.31 -9.49
CA LYS A 19 -20.48 -40.06 -9.02
C LYS A 19 -19.79 -39.52 -7.77
N PHE A 20 -19.45 -40.40 -6.83
CA PHE A 20 -18.76 -40.05 -5.61
C PHE A 20 -17.35 -39.51 -5.90
N GLN A 21 -16.59 -40.19 -6.78
CA GLN A 21 -15.27 -39.72 -7.21
C GLN A 21 -15.34 -38.35 -7.89
N ASN A 22 -16.27 -38.17 -8.83
CA ASN A 22 -16.44 -36.88 -9.51
C ASN A 22 -16.84 -35.77 -8.53
N HIS A 23 -17.68 -36.08 -7.56
CA HIS A 23 -18.08 -35.11 -6.53
C HIS A 23 -16.90 -34.66 -5.67
N ILE A 24 -16.06 -35.60 -5.23
CA ILE A 24 -14.82 -35.28 -4.49
C ILE A 24 -13.89 -34.42 -5.35
N ILE A 25 -13.68 -34.79 -6.61
CA ILE A 25 -12.83 -34.02 -7.55
C ILE A 25 -13.38 -32.61 -7.73
N ASP A 26 -14.70 -32.45 -7.86
CA ASP A 26 -15.33 -31.14 -7.99
C ASP A 26 -15.19 -30.29 -6.73
N ILE A 27 -15.23 -30.89 -5.53
CA ILE A 27 -14.96 -30.20 -4.27
C ILE A 27 -13.51 -29.71 -4.26
N ILE A 28 -12.54 -30.59 -4.50
CA ILE A 28 -11.11 -30.26 -4.50
C ILE A 28 -10.82 -29.17 -5.54
N ARG A 29 -11.39 -29.26 -6.74
CA ARG A 29 -11.23 -28.26 -7.80
C ARG A 29 -11.85 -26.92 -7.40
N ARG A 30 -13.03 -26.94 -6.76
CA ARG A 30 -13.73 -25.74 -6.29
C ARG A 30 -12.92 -25.03 -5.21
N GLU A 31 -12.34 -25.78 -4.28
CA GLU A 31 -11.49 -25.27 -3.20
C GLU A 31 -10.17 -24.73 -3.75
N ASN A 32 -9.49 -25.45 -4.64
CA ASN A 32 -8.19 -25.05 -5.20
C ASN A 32 -8.26 -23.92 -6.25
N ALA A 33 -9.46 -23.45 -6.60
CA ALA A 33 -9.63 -22.35 -7.53
C ALA A 33 -8.87 -21.11 -7.05
N ILE A 34 -8.08 -20.49 -7.94
CA ILE A 34 -7.17 -19.37 -7.61
C ILE A 34 -7.88 -18.24 -6.83
N LYS A 35 -9.12 -17.91 -7.22
CA LYS A 35 -9.94 -16.88 -6.55
C LYS A 35 -10.28 -17.20 -5.09
N ARG A 36 -10.19 -18.46 -4.66
CA ARG A 36 -10.48 -18.93 -3.30
C ARG A 36 -9.23 -19.25 -2.48
N LYS A 37 -8.02 -19.15 -3.04
CA LYS A 37 -6.78 -19.29 -2.28
C LYS A 37 -6.67 -18.30 -1.12
N ALA A 38 -7.25 -17.10 -1.25
CA ALA A 38 -7.35 -16.13 -0.16
C ALA A 38 -8.12 -16.68 1.07
N ASN A 39 -9.05 -17.61 0.87
CA ASN A 39 -9.83 -18.23 1.95
C ASN A 39 -9.18 -19.49 2.53
N HIS A 40 -8.03 -19.94 2.00
CA HIS A 40 -7.37 -21.18 2.45
C HIS A 40 -6.41 -20.96 3.62
N CYS A 41 -5.96 -19.73 3.84
CA CYS A 41 -5.14 -19.38 5.00
C CYS A 41 -5.72 -18.18 5.77
N PRO A 42 -6.96 -18.26 6.30
CA PRO A 42 -7.41 -17.30 7.27
C PRO A 42 -6.61 -17.53 8.55
N GLU A 43 -5.64 -16.66 8.82
CA GLU A 43 -4.98 -16.66 10.12
C GLU A 43 -5.95 -16.05 11.14
N SER A 44 -6.11 -16.69 12.30
CA SER A 44 -6.97 -16.15 13.36
C SER A 44 -6.46 -14.77 13.76
N TYR A 45 -7.36 -13.79 13.84
CA TYR A 45 -7.03 -12.44 14.27
C TYR A 45 -6.37 -12.44 15.67
N ASP A 46 -6.89 -13.26 16.58
CA ASP A 46 -6.33 -13.43 17.92
C ASP A 46 -4.88 -13.98 17.87
N ASN A 47 -4.60 -14.90 16.95
CA ASN A 47 -3.24 -15.43 16.77
C ASN A 47 -2.29 -14.39 16.17
N LEU A 48 -2.78 -13.56 15.24
CA LEU A 48 -2.00 -12.44 14.69
C LEU A 48 -1.68 -11.39 15.75
N ALA A 49 -2.67 -11.03 16.59
CA ALA A 49 -2.53 -10.07 17.69
C ALA A 49 -1.54 -10.58 18.75
N SER A 50 -1.69 -11.84 19.15
CA SER A 50 -0.84 -12.48 20.17
C SER A 50 0.62 -12.64 19.72
N ASN A 51 0.85 -12.89 18.43
CA ASN A 51 2.18 -13.10 17.87
C ASN A 51 2.89 -11.80 17.47
N GLY A 52 2.30 -10.63 17.75
CA GLY A 52 2.85 -9.32 17.38
C GLY A 52 2.98 -9.11 15.86
N LYS A 53 2.29 -9.93 15.05
CA LYS A 53 2.27 -9.84 13.57
C LYS A 53 1.10 -8.98 13.06
N LEU A 54 0.14 -8.70 13.93
CA LEU A 54 -0.90 -7.72 13.68
C LEU A 54 -0.33 -6.32 13.97
N ASN A 55 -0.17 -5.50 12.93
CA ASN A 55 -0.07 -4.06 13.13
C ASN A 55 -1.48 -3.56 13.46
N ASP A 56 -1.92 -3.77 14.71
CA ASP A 56 -3.23 -3.33 15.22
C ASP A 56 -3.29 -1.83 15.49
N ARG A 57 -2.30 -1.10 15.00
CA ARG A 57 -2.45 0.33 14.84
C ARG A 57 -3.46 0.51 13.71
N ILE A 58 -4.73 0.59 14.07
CA ILE A 58 -5.52 1.73 13.61
C ILE A 58 -4.67 2.93 13.99
N VAL A 59 -3.74 3.30 13.11
CA VAL A 59 -2.87 4.46 13.31
C VAL A 59 -3.86 5.59 13.32
N ASP A 60 -4.11 6.12 14.51
CA ASP A 60 -4.69 7.43 14.64
C ASP A 60 -3.65 8.39 14.03
N ASP A 61 -3.78 8.61 12.72
CA ASP A 61 -2.88 9.38 11.86
C ASP A 61 -2.74 10.83 12.36
N SER A 62 -3.54 11.23 13.36
CA SER A 62 -3.52 12.56 13.96
C SER A 62 -2.25 12.84 14.76
N GLU A 63 -1.71 11.87 15.52
CA GLU A 63 -0.52 12.10 16.34
C GLU A 63 0.74 12.18 15.46
N ASP A 64 0.84 11.29 14.46
CA ASP A 64 1.91 11.30 13.46
C ASP A 64 1.84 12.54 12.56
N ALA A 65 0.65 12.99 12.16
CA ALA A 65 0.49 14.22 11.37
C ALA A 65 0.91 15.49 12.14
N VAL A 66 0.60 15.56 13.45
CA VAL A 66 1.02 16.68 14.30
C VAL A 66 2.54 16.71 14.43
N ASP A 67 3.20 15.56 14.65
CA ASP A 67 4.65 15.51 14.74
C ASP A 67 5.33 15.90 13.41
N ILE A 68 4.83 15.41 12.28
CA ILE A 68 5.33 15.79 10.95
C ILE A 68 5.20 17.31 10.74
N SER A 69 4.04 17.89 11.05
CA SER A 69 3.82 19.34 10.89
C SER A 69 4.81 20.17 11.72
N ASN A 70 5.03 19.79 12.98
CA ASN A 70 5.98 20.45 13.88
C ASN A 70 7.42 20.34 13.39
N GLN A 71 7.82 19.18 12.84
CA GLN A 71 9.14 19.00 12.26
C GLN A 71 9.34 19.88 11.02
N PHE A 72 8.32 19.96 10.16
CA PHE A 72 8.35 20.84 8.99
C PHE A 72 8.43 22.32 9.37
N GLU A 73 7.67 22.78 10.36
CA GLU A 73 7.75 24.17 10.84
C GLU A 73 9.16 24.52 11.34
N LYS A 74 9.77 23.65 12.14
CA LYS A 74 11.15 23.83 12.62
C LYS A 74 12.17 23.89 11.48
N ILE A 75 11.97 23.12 10.41
CA ILE A 75 12.85 23.11 9.24
C ILE A 75 12.64 24.37 8.40
N MET A 76 11.38 24.75 8.15
CA MET A 76 11.03 25.93 7.36
C MET A 76 11.51 27.22 8.03
N ALA A 77 11.46 27.31 9.35
CA ALA A 77 12.02 28.43 10.11
C ALA A 77 13.54 28.63 9.90
N LYS A 78 14.27 27.57 9.53
CA LYS A 78 15.72 27.62 9.22
C LYS A 78 16.01 27.86 7.73
N MET A 79 14.98 27.97 6.90
CA MET A 79 15.13 28.23 5.47
C MET A 79 15.12 29.73 5.19
N SER A 80 15.99 30.15 4.27
CA SER A 80 15.96 31.51 3.74
C SER A 80 14.76 31.70 2.79
N CYS A 81 14.35 32.95 2.55
CA CYS A 81 13.24 33.24 1.62
C CYS A 81 13.46 32.60 0.24
N LEU A 82 14.69 32.61 -0.27
CA LEU A 82 15.05 31.98 -1.54
C LEU A 82 14.87 30.45 -1.49
N GLU A 83 15.19 29.82 -0.37
CA GLU A 83 14.99 28.38 -0.17
C GLU A 83 13.50 28.03 -0.08
N LEU A 84 12.68 28.87 0.56
CA LEU A 84 11.23 28.67 0.61
C LEU A 84 10.58 28.77 -0.78
N ILE A 85 10.98 29.75 -1.60
CA ILE A 85 10.52 29.87 -3.00
C ILE A 85 11.00 28.66 -3.82
N ALA A 86 12.26 28.28 -3.67
CA ALA A 86 12.80 27.08 -4.33
C ALA A 86 12.09 25.79 -3.88
N PHE A 87 11.64 25.73 -2.64
CA PHE A 87 10.86 24.61 -2.12
C PHE A 87 9.46 24.56 -2.73
N GLN A 88 8.78 25.70 -2.88
CA GLN A 88 7.50 25.79 -3.60
C GLN A 88 7.64 25.36 -5.07
N PHE A 89 8.73 25.75 -5.73
CA PHE A 89 9.07 25.30 -7.08
C PHE A 89 9.32 23.78 -7.11
N LEU A 90 10.06 23.24 -6.14
CA LEU A 90 10.31 21.79 -6.02
C LEU A 90 9.00 20.99 -5.85
N LEU A 91 8.03 21.54 -5.13
CA LEU A 91 6.70 20.95 -4.95
C LEU A 91 5.79 21.11 -6.19
N GLY A 92 6.24 21.81 -7.23
CA GLY A 92 5.45 22.07 -8.43
C GLY A 92 4.31 23.06 -8.22
N LYS A 93 4.32 23.85 -7.12
CA LYS A 93 3.27 24.84 -6.83
C LYS A 93 3.40 26.12 -7.65
N ILE A 94 4.61 26.44 -8.10
CA ILE A 94 4.91 27.63 -8.90
C ILE A 94 5.72 27.21 -10.14
N THR A 95 5.58 27.96 -11.23
CA THR A 95 6.34 27.69 -12.45
C THR A 95 7.78 28.16 -12.33
N LYS A 96 8.60 27.84 -13.33
CA LYS A 96 9.99 28.29 -13.40
C LYS A 96 10.06 29.82 -13.45
N GLU A 97 9.19 30.41 -14.25
CA GLU A 97 9.10 31.85 -14.49
C GLU A 97 8.72 32.57 -13.19
N ASP A 98 7.66 32.10 -12.53
CA ASP A 98 7.20 32.64 -11.23
C ASP A 98 8.27 32.55 -10.15
N ALA A 99 9.03 31.44 -10.12
CA ALA A 99 10.10 31.25 -9.15
C ALA A 99 11.26 32.23 -9.36
N CYS A 100 11.66 32.47 -10.61
CA CYS A 100 12.73 33.41 -10.94
C CYS A 100 12.31 34.86 -10.68
N GLU A 101 11.05 35.20 -10.98
CA GLU A 101 10.49 36.53 -10.74
C GLU A 101 10.34 36.82 -9.23
N SER A 102 9.72 35.90 -8.49
CA SER A 102 9.49 36.05 -7.04
C SER A 102 10.80 36.15 -6.26
N ALA A 103 11.81 35.38 -6.67
CA ALA A 103 13.12 35.37 -6.03
C ALA A 103 14.09 36.43 -6.57
N LYS A 104 13.71 37.14 -7.65
CA LYS A 104 14.56 38.08 -8.40
C LYS A 104 15.95 37.48 -8.72
N CYS A 105 15.98 36.23 -9.18
CA CYS A 105 17.22 35.50 -9.41
C CYS A 105 17.14 34.56 -10.61
N ASP A 106 18.29 34.16 -11.15
CA ASP A 106 18.35 33.23 -12.28
C ASP A 106 18.00 31.79 -11.85
N MET A 107 17.56 30.99 -12.83
CA MET A 107 17.18 29.59 -12.62
C MET A 107 18.33 28.75 -12.04
N LYS A 108 19.59 29.06 -12.38
CA LYS A 108 20.75 28.39 -11.77
C LYS A 108 20.80 28.61 -10.26
N GLN A 109 20.39 29.78 -9.77
CA GLN A 109 20.36 30.10 -8.34
C GLN A 109 19.19 29.38 -7.64
N ILE A 110 18.02 29.29 -8.28
CA ILE A 110 16.89 28.48 -7.81
C ILE A 110 17.31 27.02 -7.67
N LEU A 111 17.95 26.41 -8.68
CA LEU A 111 18.40 25.02 -8.62
C LEU A 111 19.42 24.77 -7.50
N ARG A 112 20.33 25.73 -7.26
CA ARG A 112 21.25 25.69 -6.10
C ARG A 112 20.48 25.77 -4.78
N ALA A 113 19.47 26.62 -4.69
CA ALA A 113 18.60 26.72 -3.53
C ALA A 113 17.80 25.42 -3.29
N VAL A 114 17.27 24.78 -4.33
CA VAL A 114 16.64 23.45 -4.26
C VAL A 114 17.60 22.42 -3.66
N ARG A 115 18.86 22.41 -4.10
CA ARG A 115 19.87 21.49 -3.54
C ARG A 115 20.12 21.74 -2.06
N ARG A 116 20.19 23.00 -1.63
CA ARG A 116 20.30 23.36 -0.21
C ARG A 116 19.06 22.93 0.59
N CYS A 117 17.86 23.10 0.04
CA CYS A 117 16.61 22.61 0.66
C CYS A 117 16.64 21.10 0.89
N LYS A 118 17.01 20.32 -0.15
CA LYS A 118 17.12 18.85 -0.05
C LYS A 118 18.14 18.43 1.01
N ASN A 119 19.27 19.12 1.11
CA ASN A 119 20.28 18.84 2.13
C ASN A 119 19.75 19.16 3.54
N LYS A 120 19.03 20.26 3.74
CA LYS A 120 18.42 20.61 5.03
C LYS A 120 17.34 19.60 5.45
N LEU A 121 16.53 19.11 4.52
CA LEU A 121 15.54 18.06 4.79
C LEU A 121 16.24 16.74 5.16
N LYS A 122 17.27 16.34 4.41
CA LYS A 122 18.00 15.09 4.66
C LYS A 122 18.78 15.09 5.98
N ASN A 123 19.40 16.20 6.34
CA ASN A 123 20.26 16.28 7.53
C ASN A 123 19.49 16.43 8.86
N ASN A 124 18.21 16.83 8.83
CA ASN A 124 17.37 16.87 10.03
C ASN A 124 16.60 15.54 10.28
N ASN A 125 16.68 14.56 9.37
CA ASN A 125 16.09 13.22 9.53
C ASN A 125 17.01 12.24 10.27
N LYS A 126 18.04 12.72 10.97
CA LYS A 126 18.90 11.87 11.81
C LYS A 126 18.41 12.00 13.26
N PRO A 127 18.09 10.88 13.94
CA PRO A 127 17.68 10.91 15.34
C PRO A 127 18.78 11.49 16.22
#